data_AF-A0A2E8ZSW6-F1
#
_entry.id   AF-A0A2E8ZSW6-F1
#
_cell.length_a   1.000
_cell.length_b   1.000
_cell.length_c   1.000
_cell.angle_alpha   90.00
_cell.angle_beta   90.00
_cell.angle_gamma   90.00
#
_symmetry.space_group_name_H-M   'P 1'
#
loop_
_entity.id
_entity.type
_entity.pdbx_description
1 polymer ?
#
loop_
_entity_poly.entity_id
_entity_poly.type
_entity_poly.pdbx_seq_one_letter_code
_entity_poly.pdbx_strand_id
1 'polypeptide(L)' 'MDIIYALVPLSILLIGIAVAVFFWAVKSGQFDDMDSPAHRILFDDDDLPTRQDSELKKADSESTDKLPD' A
#
# COMPACT_ATOMS: atom_id res chain seq x y z
N MET A 1 44.89 16.27 9.65
CA MET A 1 44.40 15.53 8.46
C MET A 1 43.82 14.17 8.87
N ASP A 2 43.38 14.05 10.13
CA ASP A 2 43.12 12.74 10.75
C ASP A 2 41.66 12.31 10.61
N ILE A 3 40.77 13.26 10.38
CA ILE A 3 39.33 13.03 10.17
C ILE A 3 39.06 12.14 8.95
N ILE A 4 39.96 12.13 7.96
CA ILE A 4 39.82 11.30 6.76
C ILE A 4 39.87 9.80 7.12
N TYR A 5 40.62 9.42 8.16
CA TYR A 5 40.69 8.05 8.65
C TYR A 5 39.40 7.61 9.33
N ALA A 6 38.56 8.54 9.80
CA ALA A 6 37.23 8.24 10.31
C ALA A 6 36.16 8.26 9.20
N LEU A 7 36.24 9.23 8.29
CA LEU A 7 35.22 9.45 7.25
C LEU A 7 35.25 8.39 6.14
N VAL A 8 36.43 7.92 5.72
CA VAL A 8 36.56 6.89 4.67
C VAL A 8 35.93 5.55 5.08
N PRO A 9 36.22 4.95 6.25
CA PRO A 9 35.56 3.71 6.64
C PRO A 9 34.08 3.90 6.92
N LEU A 10 33.68 5.06 7.49
CA LEU A 10 32.27 5.38 7.71
C LEU A 10 31.50 5.46 6.39
N SER A 11 32.06 6.08 5.35
CA SER A 11 31.40 6.19 4.05
C SER A 11 31.28 4.83 3.36
N ILE A 12 32.32 3.99 3.42
CA ILE A 12 32.28 2.61 2.91
C ILE A 12 31.19 1.81 3.63
N LEU A 13 31.08 1.95 4.96
CA LEU A 13 30.03 1.28 5.75
C LEU A 13 28.63 1.73 5.32
N LEU A 14 28.41 3.04 5.17
CA LEU A 14 27.12 3.59 4.74
C LEU A 14 26.75 3.12 3.33
N ILE A 15 27.71 3.11 2.40
CA ILE A 15 27.49 2.58 1.05
C ILE A 15 27.16 1.08 1.11
N GLY A 16 27.88 0.30 1.92
CA GLY A 16 27.63 -1.13 2.11
C GLY A 16 26.21 -1.40 2.64
N ILE A 17 25.77 -0.63 3.63
CA ILE A 17 24.40 -0.71 4.17
C ILE A 17 23.37 -0.34 3.10
N ALA A 18 23.59 0.77 2.37
CA ALA A 18 22.68 1.21 1.32
C ALA A 18 22.52 0.14 0.23
N VAL A 19 23.62 -0.47 -0.20
CA VAL A 19 23.62 -1.56 -1.18
C VAL A 19 22.90 -2.80 -0.64
N ALA A 20 23.14 -3.18 0.62
CA ALA A 20 22.47 -4.32 1.24
C ALA A 20 20.95 -4.12 1.33
N VAL A 21 20.50 -2.93 1.75
CA VAL A 21 19.08 -2.55 1.80
C VAL A 21 18.47 -2.54 0.40
N PHE A 22 19.18 -2.00 -0.59
CA PHE A 22 18.74 -1.99 -1.99
C PHE A 22 18.49 -3.41 -2.51
N PHE A 23 19.44 -4.33 -2.34
CA PHE A 23 19.27 -5.72 -2.76
C PHE A 23 18.14 -6.43 -2.00
N TRP A 24 17.97 -6.14 -0.72
CA TRP A 24 16.84 -6.66 0.06
C TRP A 24 15.49 -6.16 -0.48
N ALA A 25 15.37 -4.85 -0.78
CA ALA A 25 14.15 -4.25 -1.33
C ALA A 25 13.79 -4.81 -2.72
N VAL A 26 14.79 -5.00 -3.59
CA VAL A 26 14.62 -5.64 -4.91
C VAL A 26 14.13 -7.07 -4.75
N LYS A 27 14.76 -7.86 -3.87
CA LYS A 27 14.34 -9.24 -3.59
C LYS A 27 12.96 -9.32 -2.94
N SER A 28 12.59 -8.32 -2.13
CA SER A 28 11.29 -8.26 -1.46
C SER A 28 10.11 -7.95 -2.40
N GLY A 29 10.36 -7.74 -3.70
CA GLY A 29 9.31 -7.49 -4.67
C GLY A 29 8.61 -6.14 -4.47
N GLN A 30 9.24 -5.17 -3.79
CA GLN A 30 8.59 -3.88 -3.49
C GLN A 30 8.30 -3.04 -4.76
N PHE A 31 8.85 -3.44 -5.91
CA PHE A 31 8.61 -2.83 -7.20
C PHE A 31 7.46 -3.48 -7.99
N ASP A 32 6.94 -4.62 -7.53
CA ASP A 32 5.88 -5.38 -8.21
C ASP A 32 4.49 -4.72 -8.06
N ASP A 33 4.28 -3.96 -6.97
CA ASP A 33 3.00 -3.27 -6.70
C ASP A 33 2.94 -1.84 -7.27
N MET A 34 3.94 -1.42 -8.06
CA MET A 34 3.92 -0.10 -8.72
C MET A 34 2.99 -0.05 -9.95
N ASP A 35 2.53 -1.20 -10.45
CA ASP A 35 1.59 -1.30 -11.59
C ASP A 35 0.10 -1.22 -11.16
N SER A 36 -0.19 -1.29 -9.86
CA SER A 36 -1.55 -1.41 -9.31
C SER A 36 -2.47 -0.18 -9.48
N PRO A 37 -2.00 1.09 -9.40
CA PRO A 37 -2.89 2.25 -9.51
C PRO A 37 -3.08 2.76 -10.95
N ALA A 38 -2.18 2.43 -11.89
CA ALA A 38 -2.26 2.93 -13.27
C ALA A 38 -3.41 2.28 -14.06
N HIS A 39 -3.76 1.03 -13.73
CA HIS A 39 -4.83 0.30 -14.42
C HIS A 39 -6.24 0.71 -13.95
N ARG A 40 -6.37 1.34 -12.78
CA ARG A 40 -7.68 1.83 -12.28
C ARG A 40 -8.13 3.09 -13.00
N ILE A 41 -7.22 4.02 -13.29
CA ILE A 41 -7.62 5.31 -13.89
C ILE A 41 -8.08 5.21 -15.36
N LEU A 42 -7.69 4.15 -16.07
CA LEU A 42 -8.03 3.95 -17.49
C LEU A 42 -9.20 2.98 -17.70
N PHE A 43 -9.61 2.24 -16.67
CA PHE A 43 -10.66 1.22 -16.75
C PHE A 43 -11.78 1.38 -15.69
N ASP A 44 -11.68 2.35 -14.77
CA ASP A 44 -12.74 2.65 -13.77
C ASP A 44 -13.87 3.57 -14.30
N ASP A 45 -13.88 3.94 -15.59
CA ASP A 45 -14.99 4.71 -16.16
C ASP A 45 -16.26 3.86 -16.40
N ASP A 46 -16.15 2.52 -16.35
CA ASP A 46 -17.28 1.62 -16.66
C ASP A 46 -17.88 0.88 -15.45
N ASP A 47 -17.21 0.81 -14.30
CA ASP A 47 -17.73 0.10 -13.12
C ASP A 47 -17.38 0.85 -11.82
N LEU A 48 -18.08 1.95 -11.55
CA LEU A 48 -18.19 2.48 -10.19
C LEU A 48 -18.93 1.44 -9.33
N PRO A 49 -18.31 0.81 -8.30
CA PRO A 49 -19.09 0.17 -7.26
C PRO A 49 -19.78 1.30 -6.51
N THR A 50 -21.06 1.49 -6.82
CA THR A 50 -21.93 2.41 -6.10
C THR A 50 -21.78 2.08 -4.62
N ARG A 51 -21.26 3.00 -3.81
CA ARG A 51 -21.28 2.91 -2.34
C ARG A 51 -22.72 3.07 -1.81
N GLN A 52 -23.68 2.25 -2.25
CA GLN A 52 -25.05 2.27 -1.71
C GLN A 52 -25.53 0.90 -1.21
N ASP A 53 -24.78 -0.16 -1.44
CA ASP A 53 -25.25 -1.52 -1.18
C ASP A 53 -25.18 -1.90 0.31
N SER A 54 -24.35 -1.21 1.10
CA SER A 54 -24.08 -1.53 2.50
C SER A 54 -24.95 -0.77 3.52
N GLU A 55 -25.73 0.23 3.11
CA GLU A 55 -26.74 0.88 3.99
C GLU A 55 -28.16 0.36 3.75
N LEU A 56 -28.51 -0.08 2.53
CA LEU A 56 -29.84 -0.61 2.23
C LEU A 56 -30.14 -1.96 2.90
N LYS A 57 -29.10 -2.75 3.22
CA LYS A 57 -29.28 -4.05 3.87
C LYS A 57 -29.49 -3.99 5.38
N LYS A 58 -29.30 -2.82 6.02
CA LYS A 58 -29.52 -2.64 7.46
C LYS A 58 -30.92 -2.14 7.81
N ALA A 59 -31.64 -1.53 6.87
CA ALA A 59 -33.00 -1.03 7.11
C ALA A 59 -34.09 -2.11 7.02
N ASP A 60 -33.86 -3.19 6.27
CA ASP A 60 -34.83 -4.28 6.08
C ASP A 60 -34.81 -5.35 7.18
N SER A 61 -33.77 -5.43 8.01
CA SER A 61 -33.74 -6.39 9.13
C SER A 61 -34.33 -5.84 10.43
N GLU A 62 -34.58 -4.53 10.52
CA GLU A 62 -35.12 -3.89 11.73
C GLU A 62 -36.65 -3.70 11.67
N SER A 63 -37.26 -3.90 10.51
CA SER A 63 -38.71 -3.66 10.30
C SER A 63 -39.58 -4.92 10.32
N THR A 64 -39.01 -6.12 10.47
CA THR A 64 -39.80 -7.39 10.51
C THR A 64 -40.00 -7.97 11.91
N ASP A 65 -39.52 -7.32 12.98
CA ASP A 65 -39.69 -7.79 14.37
C ASP A 65 -40.65 -6.93 15.21
N LYS A 66 -41.70 -6.39 14.59
CA LYS A 66 -42.85 -5.86 15.32
C LYS A 66 -44.12 -5.90 14.47
N LEU A 67 -44.65 -7.10 14.31
CA LEU A 67 -46.05 -7.28 13.93
C LEU A 67 -46.92 -6.98 15.18
N PRO A 68 -47.95 -6.13 15.08
CA PRO A 68 -48.90 -5.89 16.17
C PRO A 68 -49.87 -7.08 16.33
N ASP A 69 -50.15 -7.45 17.58
CA ASP A 69 -51.36 -8.22 17.97
C ASP A 69 -52.61 -7.33 17.95
#